data_AF-A0A838NT43-F1
#
_entry.id   AF-A0A838NT43-F1
#
_cell.length_a   1.000
_cell.length_b   1.000
_cell.length_c   1.000
_cell.angle_alpha   90.00
_cell.angle_beta   90.00
_cell.angle_gamma   90.00
#
_symmetry.space_group_name_H-M   'P 1'
#
loop_
_entity.id
_entity.type
_entity.pdbx_description
1 polymer ?
#
loop_
_entity_poly.entity_id
_entity_poly.type
_entity_poly.pdbx_seq_one_letter_code
_entity_poly.pdbx_strand_id
1 'polypeptide(L)'
;MDGLITSPPYVGLIDYHEQHAYAYHLLGLEDRRHREIGAASAGSGKKAESAYKADIAEVFRKALSAIRSGGRLIVIAADNANLYGDIAAMAGVVGEATVMRHVNRRTGRCSGEFYESVFIWRKS
;
A
#
# COMPACT_ATOMS: atom_id res chain seq x y z
N MET A 1 -6.24 -4.36 19.17
CA MET A 1 -6.62 -5.19 18.00
C MET A 1 -5.71 -6.41 17.91
N ASP A 2 -6.21 -7.54 17.40
CA ASP A 2 -5.43 -8.77 17.21
C ASP A 2 -4.58 -8.79 15.93
N GLY A 3 -4.97 -7.98 14.95
CA GLY A 3 -4.23 -7.81 13.71
C GLY A 3 -4.89 -6.79 12.79
N LEU A 4 -4.26 -6.56 11.65
CA LEU A 4 -4.71 -5.68 10.57
C LEU A 4 -4.50 -6.39 9.23
N ILE A 5 -5.50 -6.33 8.36
CA ILE A 5 -5.38 -6.69 6.95
C ILE A 5 -5.62 -5.44 6.11
N THR A 6 -4.77 -5.18 5.13
CA THR A 6 -4.87 -3.98 4.30
C THR A 6 -4.29 -4.18 2.90
N SER A 7 -4.68 -3.30 1.98
CA SER A 7 -4.11 -3.17 0.64
C SER A 7 -3.76 -1.70 0.41
N PRO A 8 -2.48 -1.31 0.58
CA PRO A 8 -2.05 0.08 0.42
C PRO A 8 -2.08 0.52 -1.06
N PRO A 9 -2.04 1.83 -1.35
CA PRO A 9 -1.93 2.33 -2.72
C PRO A 9 -0.64 1.81 -3.39
N TYR A 10 -0.63 1.71 -4.72
CA TYR A 10 0.54 1.25 -5.48
C TYR A 10 1.31 2.44 -6.03
N VAL A 11 2.63 2.45 -5.81
CA VAL A 11 3.49 3.58 -6.19
C VAL A 11 3.38 3.92 -7.67
N GLY A 12 3.06 5.18 -7.95
CA GLY A 12 3.02 5.74 -9.29
C GLY A 12 1.91 5.19 -10.18
N LEU A 13 0.93 4.45 -9.64
CA LEU A 13 -0.05 3.74 -10.48
C LEU A 13 -1.19 4.64 -10.94
N ILE A 14 -1.80 5.38 -10.03
CA ILE A 14 -2.92 6.30 -10.31
C ILE A 14 -2.80 7.55 -9.44
N ASP A 15 -3.40 8.64 -9.89
CA ASP A 15 -3.73 9.79 -9.04
C ASP A 15 -5.16 9.59 -8.51
N TYR A 16 -5.29 8.92 -7.36
CA TYR A 16 -6.58 8.49 -6.81
C TYR A 16 -7.51 9.68 -6.56
N HIS A 17 -6.97 10.74 -5.97
CA HIS A 17 -7.75 11.94 -5.70
C HIS A 17 -8.18 12.66 -6.99
N GLU A 18 -7.38 12.62 -8.07
CA GLU A 18 -7.78 13.19 -9.37
C GLU A 18 -9.01 12.49 -9.93
N GLN A 19 -8.99 11.16 -9.89
CA GLN A 19 -10.08 10.33 -10.40
C GLN A 19 -11.41 10.60 -9.68
N HIS A 20 -11.36 11.10 -8.44
CA HIS A 20 -12.52 11.39 -7.61
C HIS A 20 -12.79 12.90 -7.45
N ALA A 21 -12.13 13.78 -8.21
CA ALA A 21 -12.26 15.23 -8.07
C ALA A 21 -13.72 15.72 -8.17
N TYR A 22 -14.52 15.11 -9.06
CA TYR A 22 -15.94 15.44 -9.18
C TYR A 22 -16.75 15.08 -7.92
N ALA A 23 -16.46 13.93 -7.31
CA ALA A 23 -17.11 13.53 -6.06
C ALA A 23 -16.75 14.47 -4.91
N TYR A 24 -15.50 14.95 -4.87
CA TYR A 24 -15.04 15.90 -3.86
C TYR A 24 -15.80 17.23 -3.99
N HIS A 25 -15.95 17.72 -5.22
CA HIS A 25 -16.74 18.92 -5.50
C HIS A 25 -18.21 18.75 -5.09
N LEU A 26 -18.85 17.66 -5.51
CA LEU A 26 -20.26 17.39 -5.20
C LEU A 26 -20.54 17.28 -3.69
N LEU A 27 -19.62 16.70 -2.93
CA LEU A 27 -19.76 16.46 -1.50
C LEU A 27 -19.17 17.60 -0.65
N GLY A 28 -18.60 18.64 -1.27
CA GLY A 28 -17.93 19.73 -0.55
C GLY A 28 -16.70 19.27 0.25
N LEU A 29 -16.01 18.22 -0.18
CA LEU A 29 -14.82 17.69 0.48
C LEU A 29 -13.58 18.50 0.11
N GLU A 30 -12.68 18.67 1.07
CA GLU A 30 -11.40 19.35 0.86
C GLU A 30 -10.48 18.51 -0.05
N ASP A 31 -9.88 19.16 -1.05
CA ASP A 31 -8.84 18.55 -1.88
C ASP A 31 -7.53 18.41 -1.08
N ARG A 32 -7.11 17.16 -0.85
CA ARG A 32 -5.88 16.80 -0.14
C ARG A 32 -4.89 16.02 -1.00
N ARG A 33 -4.93 16.22 -2.32
CA ARG A 33 -4.07 15.56 -3.31
C ARG A 33 -2.59 15.60 -2.98
N HIS A 34 -2.13 16.71 -2.40
CA HIS A 34 -0.74 16.89 -1.97
C HIS A 34 -0.29 15.94 -0.85
N ARG A 35 -1.22 15.23 -0.20
CA ARG A 35 -0.96 14.23 0.85
C ARG A 35 -1.10 12.79 0.35
N GLU A 36 -1.33 12.60 -0.95
CA GLU A 36 -1.46 11.28 -1.55
C GLU A 36 -0.11 10.54 -1.52
N ILE A 37 -0.13 9.30 -1.00
CA ILE A 37 1.05 8.43 -0.97
C ILE A 37 1.10 7.64 -2.28
N GLY A 38 2.16 7.82 -3.05
CA GLY A 38 2.40 7.05 -4.27
C GLY A 38 1.57 7.51 -5.48
N ALA A 39 1.17 8.78 -5.55
CA ALA A 39 0.47 9.37 -6.69
C ALA A 39 1.19 9.16 -8.03
N ALA A 40 0.46 8.92 -9.12
CA ALA A 40 1.05 8.75 -10.46
C ALA A 40 1.79 10.01 -10.95
N SER A 41 1.28 11.19 -10.63
CA SER A 41 1.92 12.49 -10.88
C SER A 41 3.30 12.64 -10.21
N ALA A 42 3.58 11.89 -9.13
CA ALA A 42 4.90 11.83 -8.50
C ALA A 42 5.86 10.81 -9.15
N GLY A 43 5.35 9.98 -10.07
CA GLY A 43 6.08 8.96 -10.82
C GLY A 43 6.40 7.70 -10.01
N SER A 44 7.19 6.82 -10.61
CA SER A 44 7.60 5.52 -10.04
C SER A 44 9.12 5.32 -10.04
N GLY A 45 9.90 6.40 -10.15
CA GLY A 45 11.36 6.33 -10.09
C GLY A 45 11.91 6.14 -8.67
N LYS A 46 13.23 5.95 -8.52
CA LYS A 46 13.88 5.68 -7.23
C LYS A 46 13.54 6.67 -6.11
N LYS A 47 13.40 7.96 -6.45
CA LYS A 47 12.98 8.99 -5.50
C LYS A 47 11.54 8.76 -5.02
N ALA A 48 10.62 8.47 -5.93
CA ALA A 48 9.22 8.19 -5.60
C ALA A 48 9.08 6.88 -4.81
N GLU A 49 9.79 5.82 -5.21
CA GLU A 49 9.87 4.57 -4.46
C GLU A 49 10.37 4.80 -3.03
N SER A 50 11.40 5.63 -2.85
CA SER A 50 11.97 5.89 -1.51
C SER A 50 11.00 6.66 -0.61
N ALA A 51 10.31 7.68 -1.14
CA ALA A 51 9.28 8.41 -0.42
C ALA A 51 8.11 7.50 -0.04
N TYR A 52 7.61 6.72 -1.02
CA TYR A 52 6.55 5.74 -0.82
C TYR A 52 6.88 4.75 0.31
N LYS A 53 8.09 4.17 0.31
CA LYS A 53 8.52 3.24 1.37
C LYS A 53 8.47 3.89 2.76
N ALA A 54 8.98 5.11 2.88
CA ALA A 54 9.01 5.85 4.14
C ALA A 54 7.58 6.16 4.65
N ASP A 55 6.72 6.66 3.76
CA ASP A 55 5.34 7.04 4.11
C ASP A 55 4.50 5.82 4.49
N ILE A 56 4.57 4.73 3.71
CA ILE A 56 3.86 3.48 4.04
C ILE A 56 4.37 2.88 5.34
N ALA A 57 5.69 2.87 5.58
CA ALA A 57 6.25 2.39 6.84
C ALA A 57 5.77 3.24 8.04
N GLU A 58 5.61 4.55 7.88
CA GLU A 58 5.02 5.41 8.91
C GLU A 58 3.55 5.05 9.19
N VAL A 59 2.75 4.85 8.14
CA VAL A 59 1.35 4.39 8.28
C VAL A 59 1.29 3.07 9.03
N PHE A 60 2.14 2.11 8.67
CA PHE A 60 2.18 0.82 9.36
C PHE A 60 2.63 0.94 10.82
N ARG A 61 3.66 1.74 11.15
CA ARG A 61 4.05 1.97 12.54
C ARG A 61 2.91 2.56 13.38
N LYS A 62 2.17 3.53 12.82
CA LYS A 62 0.99 4.11 13.49
C LYS A 62 -0.10 3.07 13.71
N ALA A 63 -0.42 2.27 12.69
CA ALA A 63 -1.41 1.20 12.82
C ALA A 63 -0.98 0.13 13.84
N LEU A 64 0.30 -0.27 13.80
CA LEU A 64 0.88 -1.25 14.72
C LEU A 64 0.83 -0.79 16.17
N SER A 65 0.79 0.52 16.46
CA SER A 65 0.64 1.02 17.84
C SER A 65 -0.65 0.53 18.53
N ALA A 66 -1.71 0.25 17.76
CA ALA A 66 -2.99 -0.26 18.26
C ALA A 66 -3.09 -1.81 18.26
N ILE A 67 -2.07 -2.50 17.74
CA ILE A 67 -2.00 -3.95 17.63
C ILE A 67 -1.17 -4.51 18.80
N ARG A 68 -1.63 -5.59 19.43
CA ARG A 68 -0.85 -6.26 20.50
C ARG A 68 0.44 -6.87 19.97
N SER A 69 1.49 -6.99 20.79
CA SER A 69 2.67 -7.78 20.41
C SER A 69 2.25 -9.21 20.04
N GLY A 70 2.90 -9.77 19.02
CA GLY A 70 2.50 -11.04 18.39
C GLY A 70 1.30 -10.95 17.44
N GLY A 71 0.64 -9.79 17.36
CA GLY A 71 -0.43 -9.54 16.37
C GLY A 71 0.11 -9.48 14.94
N ARG A 72 -0.78 -9.69 13.97
CA ARG A 72 -0.40 -9.80 12.54
C ARG A 72 -0.76 -8.56 11.75
N LEU A 73 0.15 -8.16 10.86
CA LEU A 73 -0.08 -7.20 9.79
C LEU A 73 -0.02 -7.97 8.47
N ILE A 74 -1.17 -8.09 7.80
CA ILE A 74 -1.32 -8.76 6.52
C ILE A 74 -1.47 -7.70 5.43
N VAL A 75 -0.56 -7.69 4.47
CA VAL A 75 -0.50 -6.65 3.43
C VAL A 75 -0.63 -7.28 2.07
N ILE A 76 -1.62 -6.83 1.30
CA ILE A 76 -1.89 -7.29 -0.06
C ILE A 76 -1.42 -6.22 -1.04
N ALA A 77 -0.39 -6.52 -1.82
CA ALA A 77 0.16 -5.56 -2.77
C ALA A 77 0.78 -6.22 -4.01
N ALA A 78 0.80 -5.48 -5.11
CA ALA A 78 1.59 -5.83 -6.28
C ALA A 78 3.01 -5.27 -6.13
N ASP A 79 3.97 -6.11 -5.76
CA ASP A 79 5.34 -5.68 -5.44
C ASP A 79 6.32 -5.82 -6.62
N ASN A 80 6.03 -5.13 -7.72
CA ASN A 80 6.85 -5.22 -8.95
C ASN A 80 8.28 -4.68 -8.76
N ALA A 81 8.48 -3.77 -7.80
CA ALA A 81 9.76 -3.12 -7.52
C ALA A 81 10.47 -3.66 -6.28
N ASN A 82 9.97 -4.75 -5.68
CA ASN A 82 10.53 -5.40 -4.49
C ASN A 82 10.74 -4.44 -3.31
N LEU A 83 9.73 -3.62 -3.01
CA LEU A 83 9.75 -2.57 -2.00
C LEU A 83 9.37 -3.06 -0.60
N TYR A 84 8.60 -4.15 -0.51
CA TYR A 84 7.93 -4.51 0.74
C TYR A 84 8.86 -5.13 1.79
N GLY A 85 10.01 -5.67 1.37
CA GLY A 85 11.06 -6.07 2.30
C GLY A 85 11.63 -4.89 3.10
N ASP A 86 11.93 -3.79 2.40
CA ASP A 86 12.41 -2.56 3.04
C ASP A 86 11.33 -1.93 3.93
N ILE A 87 10.07 -1.92 3.48
CA ILE A 87 8.95 -1.41 4.25
C ILE A 87 8.76 -2.21 5.55
N ALA A 88 8.86 -3.54 5.48
CA ALA A 88 8.78 -4.40 6.67
C ALA A 88 9.88 -4.05 7.69
N ALA A 89 11.11 -3.88 7.20
CA ALA A 89 12.25 -3.50 8.04
C ALA A 89 12.04 -2.11 8.68
N MET A 90 11.62 -1.11 7.90
CA MET A 90 11.33 0.24 8.39
C MET A 90 10.15 0.27 9.39
N ALA A 91 9.16 -0.61 9.21
CA ALA A 91 8.01 -0.74 10.09
C ALA A 91 8.31 -1.53 11.38
N GLY A 92 9.45 -2.22 11.46
CA GLY A 92 9.85 -3.00 12.63
C GLY A 92 9.06 -4.29 12.81
N VAL A 93 8.60 -4.90 11.71
CA VAL A 93 7.85 -6.17 11.73
C VAL A 93 8.69 -7.31 11.18
N VAL A 94 8.35 -8.53 11.59
CA VAL A 94 9.05 -9.76 11.16
C VAL A 94 8.21 -10.50 10.13
N GLY A 95 8.81 -10.90 9.02
CA GLY A 95 8.15 -11.73 8.02
C GLY A 95 7.88 -13.14 8.53
N GLU A 96 6.62 -13.59 8.46
CA GLU A 96 6.24 -14.99 8.75
C GLU A 96 6.07 -15.79 7.46
N ALA A 97 5.41 -15.21 6.46
CA ALA A 97 5.18 -15.87 5.16
C ALA A 97 4.83 -14.85 4.06
N THR A 98 4.98 -15.27 2.81
CA THR A 98 4.46 -14.57 1.63
C THR A 98 3.70 -15.57 0.76
N VAL A 99 2.47 -15.24 0.39
CA VAL A 99 1.64 -16.05 -0.49
C VAL A 99 1.41 -15.31 -1.80
N MET A 100 1.57 -15.98 -2.93
CA MET A 100 1.24 -15.42 -4.24
C MET A 100 -0.24 -15.68 -4.58
N ARG A 101 -0.95 -14.64 -4.97
CA ARG A 101 -2.37 -14.69 -5.34
C ARG A 101 -2.53 -14.28 -6.80
N HIS A 102 -3.20 -15.13 -7.58
CA HIS A 102 -3.63 -14.77 -8.94
C HIS A 102 -4.94 -13.97 -8.91
N VAL A 103 -5.02 -12.91 -9.72
CA VAL A 103 -6.19 -12.04 -9.82
C VAL A 103 -6.94 -12.29 -11.12
N ASN A 104 -8.00 -13.11 -11.03
CA ASN A 104 -8.76 -13.60 -12.19
C ASN A 104 -9.77 -12.60 -12.78
N ARG A 105 -10.06 -11.47 -12.12
CA ARG A 105 -11.05 -10.48 -12.59
C ARG A 105 -10.57 -9.06 -12.33
N ARG A 106 -10.08 -8.42 -13.40
CA ARG A 106 -9.72 -6.99 -13.41
C ARG A 106 -10.70 -6.24 -14.30
N THR A 107 -11.27 -5.15 -13.81
CA THR A 107 -12.15 -4.27 -14.59
C THR A 107 -11.32 -3.48 -15.61
N GLY A 108 -11.44 -3.83 -16.90
CA GLY A 108 -10.96 -3.04 -18.04
C GLY A 108 -9.45 -3.00 -18.31
N ARG A 109 -9.06 -3.42 -19.53
CA ARG A 109 -7.79 -3.13 -20.24
C ARG A 109 -6.49 -3.90 -19.96
N CYS A 110 -6.48 -5.02 -19.22
CA CYS A 110 -5.29 -5.90 -19.24
C CYS A 110 -5.67 -7.36 -19.46
N SER A 111 -5.21 -7.92 -20.59
CA SER A 111 -5.39 -9.32 -21.00
C SER A 111 -4.29 -10.26 -20.48
N GLY A 112 -3.45 -9.81 -19.55
CA GLY A 112 -2.36 -10.59 -18.96
C GLY A 112 -2.68 -11.07 -17.55
N GLU A 113 -2.04 -12.16 -17.13
CA GLU A 113 -2.09 -12.64 -15.76
C GLU A 113 -1.57 -11.55 -14.81
N PHE A 114 -2.29 -11.30 -13.72
CA PHE A 114 -1.89 -10.34 -12.70
C PHE A 114 -1.81 -11.03 -11.35
N TYR A 115 -0.70 -10.81 -10.65
CA TYR A 115 -0.43 -11.44 -9.37
C TYR A 115 -0.22 -10.38 -8.30
N GLU A 116 -0.67 -10.69 -7.09
CA GLU A 116 -0.41 -9.92 -5.88
C GLU A 116 0.32 -10.80 -4.88
N SER A 117 1.20 -10.18 -4.11
CA SER A 117 1.81 -10.80 -2.94
C SER A 117 0.98 -10.48 -1.71
N VAL A 118 0.69 -11.51 -0.92
CA VAL A 118 0.09 -11.42 0.40
C VAL A 118 1.20 -11.62 1.42
N PHE A 119 1.70 -10.52 1.97
CA PHE A 119 2.71 -10.52 3.00
C PHE A 119 2.07 -10.73 4.37
N ILE A 120 2.55 -11.70 5.13
CA ILE A 120 2.12 -11.97 6.50
C ILE A 120 3.27 -11.60 7.42
N TRP A 121 3.08 -10.51 8.15
CA TRP A 121 4.07 -10.00 9.09
C TRP A 121 3.56 -10.06 10.52
N ARG A 122 4.47 -10.24 11.46
CA ARG A 122 4.19 -10.22 12.88
C ARG A 122 4.81 -9.00 13.54
N LYS A 123 4.02 -8.36 14.40
CA LYS A 123 4.50 -7.33 15.31
C LYS A 123 5.39 -7.98 16.38
N SER A 124 6.63 -7.52 16.48
CA SER A 124 7.54 -7.85 17.57
C SER A 124 7.01 -7.35 18.91
#